data_AF-A0A2T4IA13-F1
#
_entry.id   AF-A0A2T4IA13-F1
#
_cell.length_a   1.000
_cell.length_b   1.000
_cell.length_c   1.000
_cell.angle_alpha   90.00
_cell.angle_beta   90.00
_cell.angle_gamma   90.00
#
_symmetry.space_group_name_H-M   'P 1'
#
loop_
_entity.id
_entity.type
_entity.pdbx_description
1 polymer ?
#
loop_
_entity_poly.entity_id
_entity_poly.type
_entity_poly.pdbx_seq_one_letter_code
_entity_poly.pdbx_strand_id
1 'polypeptide(L)'
;MKSCLGCGSLLQTTNKLEQGYVNDSEHAYCLRCFKIKNYNQLVDSEINDKQFINKISTLIKENKNNNLVFYYVLDIFDLFGSRILEIENLIKDFKVILVVNKIDLLPKSIKLEKIRNYINNIFKNSFLKNVEIFLTSANKINLVEPLLNKVIKNNKNQQYFIGASNVGKSSLINKMLEINQLIPSIVVSKFFNTTLDFIKIQLDTNTTIFDSAGVSRKNSIANLMNKRFQSYCYFKKEIQQFTYQLTNNNSIFFSGVCWFDYISSNNQKTSFHIYTNKEINLHRTNTKNVIRYWNNNRKNLIPYINNSEKIQVYEFKFTKEHLNNWYDISISGLGWINFKVETEMIIKINIPSDEKTVLVSLNEPLI
;
A
#
# COMPACT_ATOMS: atom_id res chain seq x y z
N MET A 1 31.19 -11.43 3.50
CA MET A 1 30.11 -10.45 3.77
C MET A 1 29.64 -10.65 5.19
N LYS A 2 29.53 -9.59 5.99
CA LYS A 2 29.05 -9.68 7.39
C LYS A 2 27.52 -9.78 7.40
N SER A 3 26.96 -10.53 8.35
CA SER A 3 25.52 -10.60 8.59
C SER A 3 25.14 -9.79 9.82
N CYS A 4 23.92 -9.24 9.82
CA CYS A 4 23.37 -8.53 10.96
C CYS A 4 23.20 -9.49 12.16
N LEU A 5 23.75 -9.15 13.32
CA LEU A 5 23.57 -9.94 14.56
C LEU A 5 22.13 -9.95 15.08
N GLY A 6 21.26 -9.05 14.60
CA GLY A 6 19.86 -8.97 15.01
C GLY A 6 18.92 -9.82 14.15
N CYS A 7 18.99 -9.68 12.82
CA CYS A 7 18.05 -10.32 11.89
C CYS A 7 18.69 -11.28 10.88
N GLY A 8 19.98 -11.60 11.01
CA GLY A 8 20.68 -12.58 10.18
C GLY A 8 20.91 -12.19 8.70
N SER A 9 20.22 -11.17 8.19
CA SER A 9 20.38 -10.68 6.82
C SER A 9 21.81 -10.23 6.53
N LEU A 10 22.27 -10.46 5.31
CA LEU A 10 23.52 -9.90 4.82
C LEU A 10 23.50 -8.38 4.95
N LEU A 11 24.56 -7.81 5.51
CA LEU A 11 24.71 -6.36 5.62
C LEU A 11 24.99 -5.76 4.24
N GLN A 12 24.31 -4.67 3.93
CA GLN A 12 24.45 -3.94 2.68
C GLN A 12 24.37 -2.42 2.93
N THR A 13 25.02 -1.64 2.08
CA THR A 13 25.06 -0.16 2.17
C THR A 13 24.33 0.51 1.00
N THR A 14 23.65 -0.25 0.15
CA THR A 14 23.12 0.18 -1.15
C THR A 14 21.65 0.62 -1.09
N ASN A 15 20.82 -0.06 -0.30
CA ASN A 15 19.38 0.20 -0.23
C ASN A 15 18.84 0.36 1.20
N LYS A 16 18.58 1.60 1.60
CA LYS A 16 18.04 1.95 2.92
C LYS A 16 16.70 1.31 3.30
N LEU A 17 15.90 0.90 2.32
CA LEU A 17 14.58 0.28 2.54
C LEU A 17 14.64 -1.25 2.65
N GLU A 18 15.70 -1.86 2.13
CA GLU A 18 15.86 -3.30 2.18
C GLU A 18 16.43 -3.76 3.52
N GLN A 19 16.08 -5.00 3.89
CA GLN A 19 16.64 -5.65 5.06
C GLN A 19 18.18 -5.70 4.95
N GLY A 20 18.87 -5.50 6.08
CA GLY A 20 20.34 -5.53 6.15
C GLY A 20 21.03 -4.19 5.91
N TYR A 21 20.31 -3.10 5.66
CA TYR A 21 20.94 -1.80 5.42
C TYR A 21 21.77 -1.28 6.61
N VAL A 22 22.97 -0.78 6.33
CA VAL A 22 23.86 -0.05 7.26
C VAL A 22 24.47 1.16 6.55
N ASN A 23 24.84 2.20 7.30
CA ASN A 23 25.53 3.36 6.72
C ASN A 23 26.97 3.03 6.32
N ASP A 24 27.62 2.15 7.07
CA ASP A 24 28.93 1.57 6.76
C ASP A 24 28.97 0.09 7.17
N SER A 25 29.93 -0.66 6.62
CA SER A 25 30.05 -2.10 6.82
C SER A 25 30.65 -2.53 8.17
N GLU A 26 30.95 -1.59 9.07
CA GLU A 26 31.55 -1.88 10.37
C GLU A 26 30.52 -2.20 11.45
N HIS A 27 29.26 -1.81 11.22
CA HIS A 27 28.17 -2.00 12.16
C HIS A 27 27.78 -3.48 12.33
N ALA A 28 27.59 -3.91 13.59
CA ALA A 28 27.14 -5.26 13.93
C ALA A 28 25.63 -5.48 13.71
N TYR A 29 24.84 -4.41 13.62
CA TYR A 29 23.39 -4.44 13.45
C TYR A 29 22.98 -3.57 12.25
N CYS A 30 22.03 -4.05 11.44
CA CYS A 30 21.39 -3.23 10.41
C CYS A 30 20.55 -2.10 11.04
N LEU A 31 20.23 -1.06 10.28
CA LEU A 31 19.48 0.12 10.72
C LEU A 31 18.15 -0.26 11.40
N ARG A 32 17.44 -1.27 10.88
CA ARG A 32 16.21 -1.79 11.48
C ARG A 32 16.48 -2.38 12.86
N CYS A 33 17.41 -3.33 12.98
CA CYS A 33 17.76 -3.95 14.26
C CYS A 33 18.35 -2.95 15.25
N PHE A 34 19.15 -1.98 14.77
CA PHE A 34 19.71 -0.92 15.58
C PHE A 34 18.60 -0.03 16.18
N LYS A 35 17.64 0.42 15.38
CA LYS A 35 16.53 1.26 15.86
C LYS A 35 15.59 0.52 16.80
N ILE A 36 15.34 -0.75 16.51
CA ILE A 36 14.63 -1.66 17.40
C ILE A 36 15.35 -1.78 18.75
N LYS A 37 16.66 -2.01 18.74
CA LYS A 37 17.45 -2.27 19.95
C LYS A 37 17.64 -1.02 20.81
N ASN A 38 17.86 0.15 20.20
CA ASN A 38 18.26 1.35 20.93
C ASN A 38 17.11 2.35 21.16
N TYR A 39 16.12 2.36 20.27
CA TYR A 39 15.00 3.30 20.36
C TYR A 39 13.66 2.59 20.52
N ASN A 40 13.65 1.26 20.60
CA ASN A 40 12.42 0.48 20.68
C ASN A 40 11.45 0.81 19.53
N GLN A 41 11.99 1.21 18.38
CA GLN A 41 11.21 1.71 17.26
C GLN A 41 11.20 0.68 16.13
N LEU A 42 10.03 0.15 15.79
CA LEU A 42 9.87 -0.62 14.57
C LEU A 42 10.03 0.30 13.35
N VAL A 43 10.80 -0.17 12.38
CA VAL A 43 11.07 0.52 11.12
C VAL A 43 10.59 -0.38 10.00
N ASP A 44 9.96 0.22 8.99
CA ASP A 44 9.61 -0.50 7.78
C ASP A 44 10.88 -1.05 7.11
N SER A 45 10.84 -2.31 6.73
CA SER A 45 11.83 -2.94 5.87
C SER A 45 11.14 -3.84 4.87
N GLU A 46 11.69 -3.90 3.66
CA GLU A 46 11.14 -4.68 2.58
C GLU A 46 11.78 -6.06 2.43
N ILE A 47 10.98 -7.01 1.98
CA ILE A 47 11.40 -8.32 1.52
C ILE A 47 10.74 -8.63 0.17
N ASN A 48 11.44 -9.40 -0.66
CA ASN A 48 10.91 -9.86 -1.95
C ASN A 48 9.73 -10.84 -1.75
N ASP A 49 8.70 -10.71 -2.59
CA ASP A 49 7.48 -11.53 -2.55
C ASP A 49 7.76 -13.03 -2.53
N LYS A 50 8.70 -13.53 -3.34
CA LYS A 50 9.01 -14.97 -3.39
C LYS A 50 9.56 -15.47 -2.06
N GLN A 51 10.46 -14.68 -1.46
CA GLN A 51 11.03 -15.02 -0.16
C GLN A 51 9.96 -14.95 0.93
N PHE A 52 9.08 -13.95 0.90
CA PHE A 52 7.98 -13.82 1.85
C PHE A 52 6.96 -14.95 1.74
N ILE A 53 6.54 -15.31 0.54
CA ILE A 53 5.62 -16.44 0.27
C ILE A 53 6.21 -17.74 0.80
N ASN A 54 7.49 -18.00 0.52
CA ASN A 54 8.18 -19.19 1.05
C ASN A 54 8.19 -19.20 2.58
N LYS A 55 8.42 -18.05 3.22
CA LYS A 55 8.39 -17.92 4.68
C LYS A 55 7.00 -18.24 5.25
N ILE A 56 5.95 -17.67 4.69
CA ILE A 56 4.58 -17.95 5.15
C ILE A 56 4.20 -19.41 4.90
N SER A 57 4.61 -19.99 3.76
CA SER A 57 4.39 -21.41 3.47
C SER A 57 5.08 -22.32 4.50
N THR A 58 6.34 -22.05 4.83
CA THR A 58 7.09 -22.81 5.84
C THR A 58 6.46 -22.65 7.23
N LEU A 59 6.10 -21.43 7.62
CA LEU A 59 5.39 -21.16 8.88
C LEU A 59 4.15 -22.04 9.02
N ILE A 60 3.30 -22.03 7.99
CA ILE A 60 2.06 -22.80 7.95
C ILE A 60 2.35 -24.31 8.04
N LYS A 61 3.35 -24.80 7.32
CA LYS A 61 3.73 -26.23 7.33
C LYS A 61 4.23 -26.70 8.70
N GLU A 62 5.06 -25.90 9.35
CA GLU A 62 5.65 -26.21 10.67
C GLU A 62 4.63 -26.09 11.80
N ASN A 63 3.58 -25.26 11.62
CA ASN A 63 2.62 -24.93 12.66
C ASN A 63 1.19 -25.38 12.34
N LYS A 64 1.01 -26.44 11.53
CA LYS A 64 -0.32 -26.95 11.11
C LYS A 64 -1.28 -27.22 12.27
N ASN A 65 -0.75 -27.63 13.43
CA ASN A 65 -1.55 -27.96 14.62
C ASN A 65 -1.70 -26.78 15.60
N ASN A 66 -1.10 -25.63 15.32
CA ASN A 66 -1.18 -24.45 16.17
C ASN A 66 -2.33 -23.55 15.70
N ASN A 67 -2.97 -22.87 16.65
CA ASN A 67 -3.95 -21.85 16.31
C ASN A 67 -3.21 -20.59 15.84
N LEU A 68 -3.11 -20.44 14.52
CA LEU A 68 -2.55 -19.25 13.87
C LEU A 68 -3.64 -18.20 13.62
N VAL A 69 -3.31 -16.94 13.87
CA VAL A 69 -4.13 -15.79 13.50
C VAL A 69 -3.31 -14.83 12.65
N PHE A 70 -3.81 -14.51 11.46
CA PHE A 70 -3.17 -13.54 10.56
C PHE A 70 -3.92 -12.21 10.59
N TYR A 71 -3.21 -11.15 10.97
CA TYR A 71 -3.66 -9.77 10.84
C TYR A 71 -3.10 -9.24 9.52
N TYR A 72 -3.95 -9.25 8.48
CA TYR A 72 -3.54 -8.85 7.15
C TYR A 72 -3.79 -7.35 6.94
N VAL A 73 -2.71 -6.58 6.97
CA VAL A 73 -2.74 -5.12 6.96
C VAL A 73 -2.72 -4.59 5.52
N LEU A 74 -3.73 -3.79 5.19
CA LEU A 74 -3.92 -3.16 3.88
C LEU A 74 -3.96 -1.64 4.00
N ASP A 75 -3.61 -0.96 2.91
CA ASP A 75 -3.69 0.50 2.78
C ASP A 75 -4.98 0.88 2.05
N ILE A 76 -5.85 1.68 2.66
CA ILE A 76 -7.11 2.10 2.02
C ILE A 76 -6.90 2.87 0.71
N PHE A 77 -5.77 3.57 0.55
CA PHE A 77 -5.45 4.34 -0.68
C PHE A 77 -4.96 3.50 -1.85
N ASP A 78 -4.53 2.29 -1.54
CA ASP A 78 -3.97 1.37 -2.51
C ASP A 78 -4.45 -0.04 -2.17
N LEU A 79 -5.76 -0.18 -1.97
CA LEU A 79 -6.34 -1.42 -1.46
C LEU A 79 -6.04 -2.58 -2.39
N PHE A 80 -6.19 -2.38 -3.71
CA PHE A 80 -5.86 -3.40 -4.70
C PHE A 80 -4.35 -3.63 -4.83
N GLY A 81 -3.52 -2.57 -4.75
CA GLY A 81 -2.06 -2.69 -4.86
C GLY A 81 -1.38 -3.27 -3.61
N SER A 82 -2.01 -3.15 -2.44
CA SER A 82 -1.53 -3.74 -1.18
C SER A 82 -1.94 -5.20 -0.99
N ARG A 83 -2.80 -5.73 -1.87
CA ARG A 83 -3.20 -7.14 -1.88
C ARG A 83 -2.15 -8.03 -2.55
N ILE A 84 -1.95 -9.20 -1.96
CA ILE A 84 -0.99 -10.22 -2.40
C ILE A 84 -1.77 -11.54 -2.48
N LEU A 85 -2.32 -11.83 -3.65
CA LEU A 85 -3.30 -12.91 -3.84
C LEU A 85 -2.75 -14.28 -3.47
N GLU A 86 -1.46 -14.52 -3.71
CA GLU A 86 -0.77 -15.74 -3.31
C GLU A 86 -0.75 -15.92 -1.78
N ILE A 87 -0.57 -14.82 -1.03
CA ILE A 87 -0.64 -14.84 0.43
C ILE A 87 -2.07 -15.04 0.89
N GLU A 88 -3.04 -14.34 0.30
CA GLU A 88 -4.46 -14.54 0.59
C GLU A 88 -4.86 -16.01 0.43
N ASN A 89 -4.43 -16.66 -0.65
CA ASN A 89 -4.69 -18.08 -0.89
C ASN A 89 -4.00 -19.01 0.13
N LEU A 90 -2.79 -18.68 0.59
CA LEU A 90 -2.06 -19.48 1.59
C LEU A 90 -2.72 -19.40 2.97
N ILE A 91 -3.24 -18.24 3.36
CA ILE A 91 -3.77 -18.02 4.71
C ILE A 91 -5.29 -18.24 4.82
N LYS A 92 -5.99 -18.50 3.71
CA LYS A 92 -7.47 -18.56 3.65
C LYS A 92 -8.10 -19.57 4.60
N ASP A 93 -7.40 -20.66 4.91
CA ASP A 93 -7.89 -21.75 5.77
C ASP A 93 -7.60 -21.49 7.26
N PHE A 94 -7.00 -20.33 7.58
CA PHE A 94 -6.69 -19.90 8.94
C PHE A 94 -7.61 -18.76 9.39
N LYS A 95 -7.55 -18.40 10.68
CA LYS A 95 -8.25 -17.21 11.17
C LYS A 95 -7.55 -15.96 10.64
N VAL A 96 -8.19 -15.27 9.71
CA VAL A 96 -7.70 -14.03 9.12
C VAL A 96 -8.55 -12.86 9.57
N ILE A 97 -7.90 -11.76 9.95
CA ILE A 97 -8.51 -10.48 10.27
C ILE A 97 -7.95 -9.46 9.29
N LEU A 98 -8.81 -8.83 8.49
CA LEU A 98 -8.43 -7.73 7.62
C LEU A 98 -8.29 -6.46 8.45
N VAL A 99 -7.13 -5.83 8.35
CA VAL A 99 -6.82 -4.58 9.02
C VAL A 99 -6.60 -3.52 7.97
N VAL A 100 -7.63 -2.72 7.68
CA VAL A 100 -7.54 -1.64 6.69
C VAL A 100 -7.12 -0.37 7.41
N ASN A 101 -5.92 0.10 7.10
CA ASN A 101 -5.27 1.20 7.81
C ASN A 101 -5.34 2.52 7.01
N LYS A 102 -4.96 3.62 7.68
CA LYS A 102 -4.89 4.99 7.15
C LYS A 102 -6.25 5.61 6.80
N ILE A 103 -7.34 5.12 7.38
CA ILE A 103 -8.68 5.66 7.09
C ILE A 103 -8.84 7.13 7.48
N ASP A 104 -7.95 7.65 8.34
CA ASP A 104 -7.92 9.06 8.75
C ASP A 104 -7.54 10.03 7.63
N LEU A 105 -6.93 9.53 6.56
CA LEU A 105 -6.52 10.36 5.43
C LEU A 105 -7.61 10.47 4.36
N LEU A 106 -8.73 9.73 4.50
CA LEU A 106 -9.90 9.88 3.64
C LEU A 106 -10.68 11.15 4.03
N PRO A 107 -11.45 11.75 3.10
CA PRO A 107 -12.33 12.86 3.43
C PRO A 107 -13.24 12.54 4.63
N LYS A 108 -13.28 13.45 5.60
CA LYS A 108 -14.03 13.27 6.87
C LYS A 108 -15.53 13.05 6.71
N SER A 109 -16.09 13.40 5.54
CA SER A 109 -17.50 13.20 5.21
C SER A 109 -17.86 11.72 4.97
N ILE A 110 -16.88 10.86 4.69
CA ILE A 110 -17.11 9.45 4.39
C ILE A 110 -17.34 8.69 5.70
N LYS A 111 -18.53 8.08 5.82
CA LYS A 111 -18.89 7.26 6.97
C LYS A 111 -18.12 5.94 6.98
N LEU A 112 -17.71 5.48 8.17
CA LEU A 112 -17.02 4.19 8.36
C LEU A 112 -17.82 3.01 7.79
N GLU A 113 -19.14 3.05 7.87
CA GLU A 113 -20.02 2.02 7.30
C GLU A 113 -19.88 1.92 5.78
N LYS A 114 -19.80 3.06 5.08
CA LYS A 114 -19.58 3.09 3.62
C LYS A 114 -18.25 2.44 3.26
N ILE A 115 -17.18 2.76 4.00
CA ILE A 115 -15.85 2.16 3.81
C ILE A 115 -15.92 0.64 4.03
N ARG A 116 -16.58 0.20 5.11
CA ARG A 116 -16.72 -1.23 5.40
C ARG A 116 -17.50 -1.97 4.30
N ASN A 117 -18.61 -1.40 3.82
CA ASN A 117 -19.40 -1.99 2.73
C ASN A 117 -18.61 -2.08 1.43
N TYR A 118 -17.83 -1.04 1.12
CA TYR A 118 -16.92 -1.04 -0.02
C TYR A 118 -15.90 -2.18 0.05
N ILE A 119 -15.22 -2.33 1.19
CA ILE A 119 -14.23 -3.42 1.39
C ILE A 119 -14.94 -4.78 1.33
N ASN A 120 -16.10 -4.94 1.96
CA ASN A 120 -16.88 -6.17 1.89
C ASN A 120 -17.20 -6.55 0.44
N ASN A 121 -17.59 -5.59 -0.41
CA ASN A 121 -17.87 -5.86 -1.81
C ASN A 121 -16.62 -6.34 -2.57
N ILE A 122 -15.47 -5.69 -2.34
CA ILE A 122 -14.18 -6.08 -2.94
C ILE A 122 -13.76 -7.50 -2.55
N PHE A 123 -13.96 -7.88 -1.29
CA PHE A 123 -13.56 -9.18 -0.77
C PHE A 123 -14.62 -10.27 -0.95
N LYS A 124 -15.84 -9.92 -1.39
CA LYS A 124 -16.99 -10.84 -1.52
C LYS A 124 -16.67 -12.12 -2.30
N ASN A 125 -15.90 -11.99 -3.38
CA ASN A 125 -15.51 -13.09 -4.26
C ASN A 125 -14.01 -13.45 -4.16
N SER A 126 -13.35 -13.06 -3.07
CA SER A 126 -11.92 -13.32 -2.85
C SER A 126 -11.69 -14.57 -1.98
N PHE A 127 -10.42 -14.97 -1.84
CA PHE A 127 -10.01 -16.01 -0.88
C PHE A 127 -10.36 -15.65 0.57
N LEU A 128 -10.43 -14.36 0.89
CA LEU A 128 -10.70 -13.84 2.23
C LEU A 128 -12.12 -13.29 2.35
N LYS A 129 -13.10 -13.94 1.71
CA LYS A 129 -14.51 -13.58 1.87
C LYS A 129 -14.97 -13.77 3.32
N ASN A 130 -15.87 -12.89 3.79
CA ASN A 130 -16.51 -12.95 5.12
C ASN A 130 -15.56 -12.87 6.33
N VAL A 131 -14.31 -12.46 6.13
CA VAL A 131 -13.38 -12.22 7.24
C VAL A 131 -13.75 -10.94 8.01
N GLU A 132 -13.35 -10.88 9.27
CA GLU A 132 -13.57 -9.72 10.12
C GLU A 132 -12.72 -8.52 9.67
N ILE A 133 -13.32 -7.33 9.60
CA ILE A 133 -12.65 -6.10 9.13
C ILE A 133 -12.54 -5.09 10.26
N PHE A 134 -11.31 -4.68 10.56
CA PHE A 134 -10.98 -3.53 11.38
C PHE A 134 -10.54 -2.36 10.51
N LEU A 135 -11.26 -1.24 10.63
CA LEU A 135 -10.86 0.03 10.06
C LEU A 135 -10.00 0.76 11.10
N THR A 136 -8.76 1.09 10.74
CA THR A 136 -7.76 1.59 11.68
C THR A 136 -7.03 2.81 11.15
N SER A 137 -6.42 3.56 12.07
CA SER A 137 -5.43 4.58 11.76
C SER A 137 -4.40 4.61 12.88
N ALA A 138 -3.13 4.41 12.52
CA ALA A 138 -2.02 4.51 13.48
C ALA A 138 -1.94 5.90 14.17
N ASN A 139 -2.60 6.92 13.62
CA ASN A 139 -2.63 8.27 14.19
C ASN A 139 -3.79 8.50 15.18
N LYS A 140 -4.73 7.55 15.32
CA LYS A 140 -5.98 7.73 16.06
C LYS A 140 -6.20 6.58 17.04
N ILE A 141 -6.00 6.84 18.33
CA ILE A 141 -6.12 5.82 19.41
C ILE A 141 -7.46 5.09 19.35
N ASN A 142 -8.57 5.83 19.26
CA ASN A 142 -9.93 5.28 19.21
C ASN A 142 -10.20 4.34 18.01
N LEU A 143 -9.39 4.42 16.95
CA LEU A 143 -9.47 3.51 15.80
C LEU A 143 -8.53 2.30 15.94
N VAL A 144 -7.54 2.35 16.83
CA VAL A 144 -6.61 1.24 17.11
C VAL A 144 -7.11 0.39 18.27
N GLU A 145 -7.73 0.99 19.29
CA GLU A 145 -8.24 0.29 20.48
C GLU A 145 -9.11 -0.94 20.17
N PRO A 146 -10.09 -0.90 19.22
CA PRO A 146 -10.88 -2.09 18.91
C PRO A 146 -10.02 -3.25 18.40
N LEU A 147 -9.01 -2.97 17.58
CA LEU A 147 -8.08 -3.97 17.09
C LEU A 147 -7.20 -4.51 18.23
N LEU A 148 -6.68 -3.62 19.08
CA LEU A 148 -5.87 -4.01 20.24
C LEU A 148 -6.63 -4.95 21.16
N ASN A 149 -7.88 -4.62 21.50
CA ASN A 149 -8.75 -5.48 22.31
C ASN A 149 -8.94 -6.86 21.66
N LYS A 150 -9.06 -6.92 20.33
CA LYS A 150 -9.14 -8.19 19.60
C LYS A 150 -7.85 -9.01 19.70
N VAL A 151 -6.70 -8.35 19.59
CA VAL A 151 -5.37 -8.97 19.71
C VAL A 151 -5.15 -9.55 21.11
N ILE A 152 -5.48 -8.78 22.16
CA ILE A 152 -5.41 -9.23 23.56
C ILE A 152 -6.35 -10.43 23.79
N LYS A 153 -7.58 -10.37 23.27
CA LYS A 153 -8.54 -11.49 23.37
C LYS A 153 -8.06 -12.77 22.66
N ASN A 154 -7.17 -12.64 21.68
CA ASN A 154 -6.58 -13.75 20.94
C ASN A 154 -5.25 -14.26 21.56
N ASN A 155 -4.91 -13.89 22.80
CA ASN A 155 -3.65 -14.22 23.48
C ASN A 155 -3.24 -15.71 23.50
N LYS A 156 -4.19 -16.64 23.38
CA LYS A 156 -3.91 -18.10 23.28
C LYS A 156 -3.40 -18.55 21.91
N ASN A 157 -3.39 -17.67 20.91
CA ASN A 157 -3.03 -18.00 19.54
C ASN A 157 -1.67 -17.41 19.17
N GLN A 158 -1.00 -17.97 18.16
CA GLN A 158 0.16 -17.30 17.56
C GLN A 158 -0.33 -16.25 16.54
N GLN A 159 0.00 -14.99 16.78
CA GLN A 159 -0.58 -13.86 16.07
C GLN A 159 0.44 -13.19 15.16
N TYR A 160 0.22 -13.23 13.84
CA TYR A 160 1.15 -12.71 12.84
C TYR A 160 0.59 -11.48 12.14
N PHE A 161 1.34 -10.38 12.17
CA PHE A 161 1.05 -9.19 11.38
C PHE A 161 1.77 -9.26 10.04
N ILE A 162 1.00 -9.30 8.96
CA ILE A 162 1.49 -9.44 7.59
C ILE A 162 0.89 -8.36 6.70
N GLY A 163 1.59 -8.00 5.63
CA GLY A 163 1.13 -6.96 4.72
C GLY A 163 2.22 -6.50 3.77
N ALA A 164 1.81 -5.73 2.76
CA ALA A 164 2.76 -5.08 1.88
C ALA A 164 3.56 -4.00 2.63
N SER A 165 4.67 -3.57 2.05
CA SER A 165 5.49 -2.46 2.51
C SER A 165 4.70 -1.16 2.53
N ASN A 166 4.95 -0.32 3.55
CA ASN A 166 4.35 1.00 3.71
C ASN A 166 2.81 1.03 3.85
N VAL A 167 2.15 -0.10 4.14
CA VAL A 167 0.73 -0.13 4.55
C VAL A 167 0.50 0.44 5.97
N GLY A 168 1.58 0.73 6.70
CA GLY A 168 1.56 1.29 8.05
C GLY A 168 1.47 0.25 9.16
N LYS A 169 1.81 -1.02 8.88
CA LYS A 169 1.88 -2.12 9.85
C LYS A 169 2.74 -1.78 11.07
N SER A 170 3.98 -1.32 10.87
CA SER A 170 4.88 -0.98 11.99
C SER A 170 4.39 0.24 12.78
N SER A 171 3.76 1.22 12.12
CA SER A 171 3.13 2.36 12.80
C SER A 171 1.95 1.92 13.67
N LEU A 172 1.12 1.00 13.17
CA LEU A 172 -0.01 0.45 13.90
C LEU A 172 0.44 -0.33 15.14
N ILE A 173 1.48 -1.17 15.02
CA ILE A 173 2.04 -1.92 16.15
C ILE A 173 2.66 -0.99 17.18
N ASN A 174 3.44 0.02 16.76
CA ASN A 174 3.98 1.03 17.67
C ASN A 174 2.85 1.74 18.43
N LYS A 175 1.73 2.04 17.76
CA LYS A 175 0.58 2.66 18.41
C LYS A 175 -0.08 1.75 19.45
N MET A 176 -0.20 0.46 19.19
CA MET A 176 -0.69 -0.52 20.17
C MET A 176 0.21 -0.60 21.41
N LEU A 177 1.53 -0.57 21.22
CA LEU A 177 2.50 -0.55 22.31
C LEU A 177 2.39 0.73 23.15
N GLU A 178 2.24 1.89 22.50
CA GLU A 178 2.03 3.19 23.14
C GLU A 178 0.75 3.18 24.00
N ILE A 179 -0.36 2.66 23.48
CA ILE A 179 -1.65 2.57 24.21
C ILE A 179 -1.51 1.73 25.49
N ASN A 180 -0.76 0.61 25.43
CA ASN A 180 -0.50 -0.24 26.59
C ASN A 180 0.60 0.29 27.53
N GLN A 181 1.10 1.52 27.29
CA GLN A 181 2.20 2.13 28.04
C GLN A 181 3.46 1.24 28.09
N LEU A 182 3.60 0.37 27.09
CA LEU A 182 4.76 -0.48 26.97
C LEU A 182 5.82 0.29 26.20
N ILE A 183 6.96 0.48 26.85
CA ILE A 183 8.20 0.68 26.11
C ILE A 183 8.40 -0.60 25.30
N PRO A 184 8.61 -0.54 23.98
CA PRO A 184 8.73 -1.75 23.18
C PRO A 184 9.96 -2.54 23.64
N SER A 185 9.80 -3.44 24.60
CA SER A 185 10.81 -4.44 24.89
C SER A 185 10.72 -5.44 23.75
N ILE A 186 11.34 -5.06 22.63
CA ILE A 186 11.51 -5.96 21.50
C ILE A 186 12.51 -6.98 21.99
N VAL A 187 11.98 -8.04 22.57
CA VAL A 187 12.76 -9.20 22.95
C VAL A 187 13.20 -9.78 21.61
N VAL A 188 14.38 -9.34 21.16
CA VAL A 188 15.16 -10.06 20.16
C VAL A 188 15.45 -11.40 20.81
N SER A 189 14.52 -12.34 20.68
CA SER A 189 14.60 -13.60 21.39
C SER A 189 15.85 -14.28 20.90
N LYS A 190 16.79 -14.45 21.82
CA LYS A 190 18.08 -15.15 21.69
C LYS A 190 17.95 -16.64 21.31
N PHE A 191 16.82 -17.07 20.74
CA PHE A 191 16.64 -18.40 20.18
C PHE A 191 16.90 -18.35 18.68
N PHE A 192 18.19 -18.44 18.37
CA PHE A 192 18.84 -18.43 17.07
C PHE A 192 18.57 -19.70 16.23
N ASN A 193 17.33 -20.21 16.21
CA ASN A 193 16.94 -21.37 15.40
C ASN A 193 15.49 -21.29 14.90
N THR A 194 15.03 -20.14 14.39
CA THR A 194 13.75 -20.09 13.66
C THR A 194 13.87 -19.37 12.31
N THR A 195 13.56 -20.14 11.29
CA THR A 195 13.70 -20.05 9.83
C THR A 195 13.04 -18.84 9.14
N LEU A 196 12.54 -17.80 9.85
CA LEU A 196 11.49 -16.94 9.28
C LEU A 196 11.57 -15.39 9.48
N ASP A 197 12.58 -14.82 10.14
CA ASP A 197 12.79 -13.36 10.27
C ASP A 197 11.59 -12.53 10.81
N PHE A 198 10.72 -13.13 11.64
CA PHE A 198 9.68 -12.39 12.35
C PHE A 198 10.22 -11.76 13.63
N ILE A 199 9.77 -10.54 13.97
CA ILE A 199 10.07 -9.90 15.24
C ILE A 199 8.99 -10.31 16.25
N LYS A 200 9.40 -10.98 17.33
CA LYS A 200 8.52 -11.26 18.47
C LYS A 200 8.33 -9.99 19.31
N ILE A 201 7.08 -9.61 19.56
CA ILE A 201 6.70 -8.41 20.31
C ILE A 201 5.73 -8.82 21.41
N GLN A 202 6.04 -8.43 22.64
CA GLN A 202 5.17 -8.61 23.78
C GLN A 202 4.25 -7.39 23.92
N LEU A 203 2.92 -7.60 23.86
CA LEU A 203 1.92 -6.53 23.95
C LEU A 203 1.29 -6.39 25.34
N ASP A 204 1.38 -7.41 26.19
CA ASP A 204 1.05 -7.39 27.62
C ASP A 204 1.68 -8.64 28.29
N THR A 205 1.35 -9.00 29.51
CA THR A 205 1.92 -10.19 30.18
C THR A 205 1.66 -11.52 29.46
N ASN A 206 0.54 -11.64 28.74
CA ASN A 206 0.05 -12.89 28.16
C ASN A 206 -0.04 -12.85 26.62
N THR A 207 0.10 -11.69 26.00
CA THR A 207 -0.15 -11.47 24.58
C THR A 207 1.17 -11.23 23.85
N THR A 208 1.51 -12.16 22.96
CA THR A 208 2.62 -12.02 22.01
C THR A 208 2.08 -11.89 20.58
N ILE A 209 2.68 -10.99 19.81
CA ILE A 209 2.50 -10.89 18.36
C ILE A 209 3.84 -11.04 17.63
N PHE A 210 3.77 -11.38 16.35
CA PHE A 210 4.92 -11.53 15.46
C PHE A 210 4.79 -10.54 14.30
N ASP A 211 5.73 -9.61 14.19
CA ASP A 211 5.81 -8.63 13.11
C ASP A 211 6.69 -9.15 11.97
N SER A 212 6.19 -9.07 10.74
CA SER A 212 6.92 -9.47 9.54
C SER A 212 7.60 -8.30 8.83
N ALA A 213 8.60 -8.57 8.00
CA ALA A 213 9.02 -7.58 7.00
C ALA A 213 7.86 -7.35 5.99
N GLY A 214 7.71 -6.11 5.51
CA GLY A 214 6.68 -5.79 4.53
C GLY A 214 7.08 -6.29 3.14
N VAL A 215 6.11 -6.76 2.37
CA VAL A 215 6.38 -7.23 0.99
C VAL A 215 6.53 -6.05 0.03
N SER A 216 7.57 -6.04 -0.79
CA SER A 216 7.76 -4.97 -1.78
C SER A 216 6.60 -4.96 -2.80
N ARG A 217 6.01 -3.78 -3.07
CA ARG A 217 4.84 -3.67 -3.96
C ARG A 217 5.27 -3.52 -5.41
N LYS A 218 5.57 -4.62 -6.12
CA LYS A 218 6.05 -4.58 -7.52
C LYS A 218 5.12 -3.84 -8.49
N ASN A 219 3.83 -3.84 -8.20
CA ASN A 219 2.77 -3.22 -8.98
C ASN A 219 2.54 -1.72 -8.68
N SER A 220 3.30 -1.13 -7.76
CA SER A 220 3.19 0.30 -7.44
C SER A 220 3.97 1.15 -8.45
N ILE A 221 3.41 2.30 -8.83
CA ILE A 221 4.09 3.27 -9.70
C ILE A 221 5.38 3.83 -9.08
N ALA A 222 5.51 3.74 -7.75
CA ALA A 222 6.72 4.15 -7.03
C ALA A 222 7.98 3.43 -7.51
N ASN A 223 7.86 2.19 -8.01
CA ASN A 223 9.01 1.42 -8.51
C ASN A 223 9.59 1.97 -9.81
N LEU A 224 8.80 2.76 -10.55
CA LEU A 224 9.27 3.43 -11.75
C LEU A 224 10.00 4.75 -11.41
N MET A 225 9.93 5.20 -10.16
CA MET A 225 10.54 6.45 -9.71
C MET A 225 11.93 6.25 -9.11
N ASN A 226 12.76 7.28 -9.23
CA ASN A 226 13.94 7.39 -8.37
C ASN A 226 13.53 7.41 -6.89
N LYS A 227 14.38 6.82 -6.02
CA LYS A 227 14.11 6.69 -4.57
C LYS A 227 13.70 8.02 -3.91
N ARG A 228 14.30 9.14 -4.31
CA ARG A 228 13.97 10.48 -3.77
C ARG A 228 12.53 10.92 -4.03
N PHE A 229 11.86 10.34 -5.04
CA PHE A 229 10.47 10.67 -5.42
C PHE A 229 9.45 9.65 -4.93
N GLN A 230 9.88 8.48 -4.47
CA GLN A 230 8.96 7.45 -3.95
C GLN A 230 8.12 7.96 -2.77
N SER A 231 8.63 8.93 -2.00
CA SER A 231 7.87 9.56 -0.92
C SER A 231 6.56 10.23 -1.37
N TYR A 232 6.46 10.64 -2.64
CA TYR A 232 5.22 11.22 -3.19
C TYR A 232 4.10 10.17 -3.29
N CYS A 233 4.45 8.89 -3.44
CA CYS A 233 3.53 7.76 -3.50
C CYS A 233 3.09 7.24 -2.13
N TYR A 234 3.67 7.77 -1.05
CA TYR A 234 3.40 7.32 0.31
C TYR A 234 2.57 8.37 1.04
N PHE A 235 1.25 8.16 1.07
CA PHE A 235 0.31 9.05 1.75
C PHE A 235 0.62 9.12 3.26
N LYS A 236 1.01 10.32 3.71
CA LYS A 236 1.28 10.66 5.11
C LYS A 236 0.31 11.70 5.67
N LYS A 237 -0.44 12.38 4.81
CA LYS A 237 -1.36 13.46 5.12
C LYS A 237 -2.68 13.23 4.38
N GLU A 238 -3.73 13.90 4.84
CA GLU A 238 -5.05 13.85 4.22
C GLU A 238 -4.95 14.10 2.71
N ILE A 239 -5.66 13.29 1.94
CA ILE A 239 -5.62 13.36 0.48
C ILE A 239 -6.28 14.64 0.00
N GLN A 240 -5.78 15.23 -1.09
CA GLN A 240 -6.43 16.37 -1.70
C GLN A 240 -7.27 15.91 -2.89
N GLN A 241 -8.51 16.39 -2.93
CA GLN A 241 -9.37 16.30 -4.10
C GLN A 241 -9.11 17.49 -5.03
N PHE A 242 -8.84 17.19 -6.29
CA PHE A 242 -8.77 18.17 -7.36
C PHE A 242 -9.91 17.90 -8.36
N THR A 243 -10.69 18.92 -8.70
CA THR A 243 -11.82 18.75 -9.64
C THR A 243 -11.51 19.46 -10.95
N TYR A 244 -11.64 18.72 -12.05
CA TYR A 244 -11.52 19.24 -13.41
C TYR A 244 -12.79 18.96 -14.20
N GLN A 245 -13.34 19.99 -14.84
CA GLN A 245 -14.36 19.81 -15.88
C GLN A 245 -13.69 19.72 -17.24
N LEU A 246 -13.78 18.56 -17.86
CA LEU A 246 -13.13 18.24 -19.13
C LEU A 246 -14.16 18.07 -20.24
N THR A 247 -13.78 18.45 -21.45
CA THR A 247 -14.50 18.13 -22.69
C THR A 247 -13.66 17.15 -23.51
N ASN A 248 -14.17 16.69 -24.65
CA ASN A 248 -13.42 15.81 -25.55
C ASN A 248 -12.00 16.33 -25.84
N ASN A 249 -11.03 15.42 -25.92
CA ASN A 249 -9.61 15.68 -26.23
C ASN A 249 -8.87 16.53 -25.19
N ASN A 250 -9.17 16.34 -23.90
CA ASN A 250 -8.36 16.90 -22.82
C ASN A 250 -7.56 15.79 -22.12
N SER A 251 -6.39 16.17 -21.63
CA SER A 251 -5.52 15.29 -20.85
C SER A 251 -5.07 15.99 -19.58
N ILE A 252 -4.93 15.23 -18.49
CA ILE A 252 -4.37 15.71 -17.22
C ILE A 252 -3.11 14.93 -16.89
N PHE A 253 -2.00 15.65 -16.76
CA PHE A 253 -0.73 15.14 -16.25
C PHE A 253 -0.71 15.10 -14.73
N PHE A 254 -0.16 14.02 -14.19
CA PHE A 254 0.28 13.89 -12.81
C PHE A 254 1.79 14.14 -12.78
N SER A 255 2.18 15.41 -12.77
CA SER A 255 3.58 15.83 -12.88
C SER A 255 4.30 15.09 -14.04
N GLY A 256 5.52 14.61 -13.84
CA GLY A 256 6.26 13.81 -14.83
C GLY A 256 6.03 12.30 -14.68
N VAL A 257 4.99 11.88 -13.96
CA VAL A 257 4.75 10.47 -13.60
C VAL A 257 3.89 9.77 -14.65
N CYS A 258 2.71 10.29 -14.92
CA CYS A 258 1.77 9.74 -15.89
C CYS A 258 0.79 10.83 -16.32
N TRP A 259 -0.09 10.51 -17.24
CA TRP A 259 -1.25 11.35 -17.56
C TRP A 259 -2.44 10.47 -17.91
N PHE A 260 -3.64 11.05 -17.84
CA PHE A 260 -4.82 10.44 -18.46
C PHE A 260 -5.33 11.27 -19.62
N ASP A 261 -5.76 10.59 -20.68
CA ASP A 261 -6.49 11.19 -21.80
C ASP A 261 -7.98 10.91 -21.65
N TYR A 262 -8.81 11.92 -21.90
CA TYR A 262 -10.26 11.83 -21.95
C TYR A 262 -10.75 12.09 -23.37
N ILE A 263 -11.37 11.07 -23.95
CA ILE A 263 -11.97 11.09 -25.28
C ILE A 263 -13.45 10.79 -25.10
N SER A 264 -14.32 11.64 -25.65
CA SER A 264 -15.77 11.49 -25.57
C SER A 264 -16.38 11.51 -26.96
N SER A 265 -17.52 10.84 -27.12
CA SER A 265 -18.30 10.88 -28.35
C SER A 265 -18.90 12.26 -28.66
N ASN A 266 -19.00 13.14 -27.66
CA ASN A 266 -19.49 14.50 -27.81
C ASN A 266 -18.66 15.51 -26.98
N ASN A 267 -19.04 16.79 -27.01
CA ASN A 267 -18.38 17.86 -26.27
C ASN A 267 -19.04 18.16 -24.91
N GLN A 268 -19.86 17.26 -24.37
CA GLN A 268 -20.42 17.41 -23.03
C GLN A 268 -19.29 17.52 -22.00
N LYS A 269 -19.46 18.41 -21.02
CA LYS A 269 -18.50 18.58 -19.93
C LYS A 269 -18.70 17.46 -18.92
N THR A 270 -17.67 16.67 -18.66
CA THR A 270 -17.66 15.67 -17.59
C THR A 270 -16.73 16.11 -16.47
N SER A 271 -17.19 15.94 -15.23
CA SER A 271 -16.40 16.24 -14.04
C SER A 271 -15.54 15.04 -13.64
N PHE A 272 -14.25 15.29 -13.43
CA PHE A 272 -13.30 14.32 -12.90
C PHE A 272 -12.80 14.81 -11.55
N HIS A 273 -12.96 13.98 -10.52
CA HIS A 273 -12.46 14.23 -9.18
C HIS A 273 -11.23 13.36 -8.94
N ILE A 274 -10.07 14.00 -8.88
CA ILE A 274 -8.77 13.34 -8.77
C ILE A 274 -8.31 13.41 -7.33
N TYR A 275 -8.06 12.25 -6.73
CA TYR A 275 -7.58 12.11 -5.36
C TYR A 275 -6.14 11.64 -5.41
N THR A 276 -5.20 12.51 -5.06
CA THR A 276 -3.76 12.21 -5.07
C THR A 276 -3.03 13.02 -4.02
N ASN A 277 -1.72 12.78 -3.86
CA ASN A 277 -0.89 13.57 -2.97
C ASN A 277 -0.86 15.02 -3.46
N LYS A 278 -1.15 15.99 -2.57
CA LYS A 278 -1.18 17.42 -2.89
C LYS A 278 0.12 17.98 -3.48
N GLU A 279 1.23 17.30 -3.23
CA GLU A 279 2.55 17.69 -3.76
C GLU A 279 2.76 17.23 -5.22
N ILE A 280 1.82 16.46 -5.78
CA ILE A 280 1.79 16.08 -7.19
C ILE A 280 1.01 17.14 -7.95
N ASN A 281 1.75 17.98 -8.68
CA ASN A 281 1.15 19.01 -9.52
C ASN A 281 0.38 18.38 -10.68
N LEU A 282 -0.88 18.80 -10.83
CA LEU A 282 -1.73 18.42 -11.94
C LEU A 282 -1.70 19.47 -13.04
N HIS A 283 -1.56 19.06 -14.30
CA HIS A 283 -1.51 19.98 -15.44
C HIS A 283 -2.44 19.53 -16.57
N ARG A 284 -3.35 20.42 -16.97
CA ARG A 284 -4.28 20.19 -18.09
C ARG A 284 -3.67 20.63 -19.41
N THR A 285 -3.80 19.80 -20.44
CA THR A 285 -3.47 20.15 -21.82
C THR A 285 -4.44 19.51 -22.82
N ASN A 286 -4.33 19.88 -24.09
CA ASN A 286 -5.04 19.20 -25.17
C ASN A 286 -4.35 17.88 -25.50
N THR A 287 -5.10 16.82 -25.76
CA THR A 287 -4.55 15.48 -26.06
C THR A 287 -3.56 15.49 -27.23
N LYS A 288 -3.76 16.36 -28.24
CA LYS A 288 -2.85 16.52 -29.38
C LYS A 288 -1.45 17.03 -28.98
N ASN A 289 -1.35 17.72 -27.84
CA ASN A 289 -0.11 18.33 -27.36
C ASN A 289 0.65 17.44 -26.36
N VAL A 290 0.05 16.33 -25.91
CA VAL A 290 0.58 15.48 -24.83
C VAL A 290 2.01 15.04 -25.08
N ILE A 291 2.30 14.45 -26.25
CA ILE A 291 3.64 13.94 -26.56
C ILE A 291 4.67 15.07 -26.59
N ARG A 292 4.33 16.21 -27.22
CA ARG A 292 5.20 17.39 -27.25
C ARG A 292 5.45 17.94 -25.84
N TYR A 293 4.40 18.07 -25.04
CA TYR A 293 4.51 18.56 -23.66
C TYR A 293 5.36 17.63 -22.80
N TRP A 294 5.14 16.32 -22.89
CA TRP A 294 5.92 15.32 -22.15
C TRP A 294 7.40 15.36 -22.54
N ASN A 295 7.72 15.32 -23.83
CA ASN A 295 9.11 15.36 -24.31
C ASN A 295 9.86 16.60 -23.82
N ASN A 296 9.19 17.76 -23.81
CA ASN A 296 9.81 19.03 -23.41
C ASN A 296 9.96 19.18 -21.88
N ASN A 297 9.09 18.55 -21.08
CA ASN A 297 8.97 18.88 -19.65
C ASN A 297 9.24 17.70 -18.70
N ARG A 298 9.35 16.44 -19.17
CA ARG A 298 9.39 15.25 -18.31
C ARG A 298 10.46 15.24 -17.21
N LYS A 299 11.57 15.97 -17.38
CA LYS A 299 12.64 16.08 -16.36
C LYS A 299 12.43 17.22 -15.36
N ASN A 300 11.57 18.18 -15.68
CA ASN A 300 11.30 19.37 -14.87
C ASN A 300 10.04 19.23 -14.02
N LEU A 301 9.15 18.31 -14.38
CA LEU A 301 7.91 18.03 -13.66
C LEU A 301 8.19 17.05 -12.52
N ILE A 302 8.41 17.56 -11.32
CA ILE A 302 8.67 16.75 -10.12
C ILE A 302 7.33 16.38 -9.45
N PRO A 303 7.12 15.10 -9.04
CA PRO A 303 7.98 13.95 -9.29
C PRO A 303 7.90 13.46 -10.74
N TYR A 304 8.94 12.77 -11.19
CA TYR A 304 8.98 12.09 -12.48
C TYR A 304 9.48 10.65 -12.33
N ILE A 305 9.12 9.81 -13.29
CA ILE A 305 9.60 8.43 -13.39
C ILE A 305 10.87 8.35 -14.24
N ASN A 306 11.63 7.26 -14.07
CA ASN A 306 12.83 7.01 -14.86
C ASN A 306 12.51 7.03 -16.36
N ASN A 307 13.44 7.58 -17.15
CA ASN A 307 13.20 7.83 -18.56
C ASN A 307 13.05 6.50 -19.33
N SER A 308 11.82 6.03 -19.50
CA SER A 308 11.46 5.13 -20.60
C SER A 308 11.03 5.96 -21.81
N GLU A 309 11.36 5.48 -23.01
CA GLU A 309 10.84 6.02 -24.27
C GLU A 309 9.50 5.37 -24.65
N LYS A 310 9.17 4.24 -24.01
CA LYS A 310 7.90 3.53 -24.21
C LYS A 310 6.83 4.09 -23.28
N ILE A 311 5.59 4.03 -23.74
CA ILE A 311 4.40 4.44 -22.97
C ILE A 311 3.46 3.25 -22.90
N GLN A 312 3.22 2.75 -21.69
CA GLN A 312 2.23 1.73 -21.44
C GLN A 312 0.86 2.38 -21.30
N VAL A 313 -0.11 1.88 -22.06
CA VAL A 313 -1.48 2.41 -22.11
C VAL A 313 -2.45 1.44 -21.44
N TYR A 314 -3.27 1.96 -20.54
CA TYR A 314 -4.40 1.28 -19.92
C TYR A 314 -5.67 1.97 -20.40
N GLU A 315 -6.41 1.29 -21.27
CA GLU A 315 -7.59 1.84 -21.92
C GLU A 315 -8.87 1.29 -21.30
N PHE A 316 -9.77 2.18 -20.90
CA PHE A 316 -11.09 1.87 -20.36
C PHE A 316 -12.14 2.47 -21.29
N LYS A 317 -13.01 1.63 -21.84
CA LYS A 317 -14.11 2.04 -22.73
C LYS A 317 -15.43 1.97 -21.99
N PHE A 318 -16.21 3.05 -22.07
CA PHE A 318 -17.53 3.16 -21.47
C PHE A 318 -18.55 3.36 -22.58
N THR A 319 -19.47 2.40 -22.69
CA THR A 319 -20.59 2.36 -23.66
C THR A 319 -21.89 2.81 -23.00
N LYS A 320 -22.99 2.80 -23.76
CA LYS A 320 -24.34 3.11 -23.27
C LYS A 320 -24.74 2.40 -21.96
N GLU A 321 -24.28 1.17 -21.74
CA GLU A 321 -24.56 0.38 -20.53
C GLU A 321 -23.98 0.99 -19.24
N HIS A 322 -22.96 1.84 -19.38
CA HIS A 322 -22.26 2.46 -18.26
C HIS A 322 -22.82 3.84 -17.91
N LEU A 323 -23.73 4.38 -18.73
CA LEU A 323 -24.24 5.74 -18.56
C LEU A 323 -24.87 5.94 -17.19
N ASN A 324 -24.64 7.12 -16.63
CA ASN A 324 -25.07 7.55 -15.31
C ASN A 324 -24.47 6.82 -14.12
N ASN A 325 -23.60 5.85 -14.33
CA ASN A 325 -22.87 5.19 -13.24
C ASN A 325 -21.58 5.92 -12.90
N TRP A 326 -21.18 5.81 -11.64
CA TRP A 326 -19.94 6.34 -11.10
C TRP A 326 -18.87 5.24 -11.08
N TYR A 327 -17.62 5.62 -11.33
CA TYR A 327 -16.48 4.71 -11.31
C TYR A 327 -15.25 5.40 -10.74
N ASP A 328 -14.36 4.57 -10.18
CA ASP A 328 -13.00 4.96 -9.80
C ASP A 328 -11.99 4.23 -10.70
N ILE A 329 -11.07 4.97 -11.32
CA ILE A 329 -9.85 4.39 -11.90
C ILE A 329 -8.72 4.60 -10.90
N SER A 330 -8.26 3.51 -10.28
CA SER A 330 -7.17 3.53 -9.30
C SER A 330 -5.83 3.25 -9.98
N ILE A 331 -4.81 4.04 -9.62
CA ILE A 331 -3.43 3.87 -10.06
C ILE A 331 -2.59 3.57 -8.82
N SER A 332 -2.09 2.33 -8.70
CA SER A 332 -1.42 1.86 -7.49
C SER A 332 -0.21 2.74 -7.12
N GLY A 333 -0.24 3.26 -5.89
CA GLY A 333 0.77 4.18 -5.36
C GLY A 333 0.61 5.65 -5.78
N LEU A 334 -0.36 6.03 -6.62
CA LEU A 334 -0.56 7.43 -7.03
C LEU A 334 -1.86 8.03 -6.49
N GLY A 335 -2.93 7.24 -6.44
CA GLY A 335 -4.27 7.71 -6.11
C GLY A 335 -5.31 7.21 -7.11
N TRP A 336 -6.45 7.89 -7.22
CA TRP A 336 -7.52 7.50 -8.14
C TRP A 336 -8.24 8.69 -8.75
N ILE A 337 -8.97 8.40 -9.81
CA ILE A 337 -9.81 9.34 -10.56
C ILE A 337 -11.25 8.84 -10.45
N ASN A 338 -12.10 9.63 -9.81
CA ASN A 338 -13.54 9.39 -9.69
C ASN A 338 -14.28 10.20 -10.75
N PHE A 339 -15.26 9.60 -11.42
CA PHE A 339 -16.05 10.26 -12.45
C PHE A 339 -17.39 9.55 -12.66
N LYS A 340 -18.35 10.30 -13.20
CA LYS A 340 -19.61 9.76 -13.70
C LYS A 340 -19.54 9.62 -15.22
N VAL A 341 -20.01 8.50 -15.75
CA VAL A 341 -20.13 8.31 -17.20
C VAL A 341 -21.35 9.06 -17.68
N GLU A 342 -21.15 10.26 -18.22
CA GLU A 342 -22.26 11.04 -18.78
C GLU A 342 -22.52 10.73 -20.24
N THR A 343 -21.51 10.23 -20.95
CA THR A 343 -21.53 9.95 -22.38
C THR A 343 -20.65 8.74 -22.68
N GLU A 344 -20.80 8.15 -23.87
CA GLU A 344 -19.83 7.15 -24.33
C GLU A 344 -18.44 7.79 -24.42
N MET A 345 -17.48 7.17 -23.76
CA MET A 345 -16.16 7.77 -23.57
C MET A 345 -15.08 6.71 -23.42
N ILE A 346 -13.85 7.15 -23.65
CA ILE A 346 -12.64 6.36 -23.47
C ILE A 346 -11.72 7.16 -22.55
N ILE A 347 -11.24 6.49 -21.51
CA ILE A 347 -10.19 7.01 -20.64
C ILE A 347 -8.94 6.17 -20.85
N LYS A 348 -7.81 6.82 -21.12
CA LYS A 348 -6.51 6.15 -21.26
C LYS A 348 -5.58 6.63 -20.18
N ILE A 349 -5.06 5.73 -19.35
CA ILE A 349 -3.96 6.03 -18.43
C ILE A 349 -2.65 5.67 -19.13
N ASN A 350 -1.77 6.65 -19.26
CA ASN A 350 -0.51 6.53 -19.99
C ASN A 350 0.65 6.65 -18.99
N ILE A 351 1.44 5.59 -18.89
CA ILE A 351 2.57 5.48 -17.94
C ILE A 351 3.85 5.24 -18.74
N PRO A 352 4.80 6.18 -18.77
CA PRO A 352 6.09 5.97 -19.42
C PRO A 352 6.93 4.86 -18.77
N SER A 353 6.89 3.65 -19.33
CA SER A 353 7.56 2.48 -18.76
C SER A 353 7.88 1.47 -19.84
N ASP A 354 8.99 0.75 -19.66
CA ASP A 354 9.39 -0.32 -20.57
C ASP A 354 8.46 -1.52 -20.46
N GLU A 355 7.92 -1.75 -19.26
CA GLU A 355 7.05 -2.87 -18.92
C GLU A 355 5.74 -2.39 -18.26
N LYS A 356 4.66 -3.14 -18.50
CA LYS A 356 3.32 -2.86 -17.96
C LYS A 356 3.16 -3.47 -16.56
N THR A 357 3.93 -2.97 -15.61
CA THR A 357 4.00 -3.50 -14.24
C THR A 357 3.04 -2.85 -13.26
N VAL A 358 2.64 -1.59 -13.50
CA VAL A 358 1.79 -0.84 -12.59
C VAL A 358 0.37 -1.41 -12.59
N LEU A 359 -0.22 -1.61 -11.41
CA LEU A 359 -1.63 -1.96 -11.31
C LEU A 359 -2.49 -0.71 -11.51
N VAL A 360 -3.29 -0.73 -12.58
CA VAL A 360 -4.34 0.25 -12.84
C VAL A 360 -5.65 -0.52 -12.96
N SER A 361 -6.64 -0.20 -12.12
CA SER A 361 -7.92 -0.92 -12.07
C SER A 361 -9.12 0.01 -12.14
N LEU A 362 -10.20 -0.48 -12.75
CA LEU A 362 -11.51 0.15 -12.74
C LEU A 362 -12.35 -0.48 -11.62
N ASN A 363 -12.89 0.35 -10.74
CA ASN A 363 -13.58 -0.09 -9.54
C ASN A 363 -14.89 0.67 -9.35
N GLU A 364 -15.79 0.12 -8.54
CA GLU A 364 -16.88 0.88 -7.96
C GLU A 364 -16.33 2.05 -7.12
N PRO A 365 -17.08 3.15 -6.99
CA PRO A 365 -16.61 4.34 -6.30
C PRO A 365 -16.57 4.15 -4.79
N LEU A 366 -15.46 4.50 -4.16
CA LEU A 366 -15.36 4.59 -2.69
C LEU A 366 -16.07 5.86 -2.17
N ILE A 367 -15.99 6.96 -2.91
CA ILE A 367 -16.47 8.30 -2.51
C ILE A 367 -17.82 8.63 -3.11
#